data_AF-A0ABD6EWR6-F1
#
_entry.id   AF-A0ABD6EWR6-F1
#
_cell.length_a   1.000
_cell.length_b   1.000
_cell.length_c   1.000
_cell.angle_alpha   90.00
_cell.angle_beta   90.00
_cell.angle_gamma   90.00
#
_symmetry.space_group_name_H-M   'P 1'
#
loop_
_entity.id
_entity.type
_entity.pdbx_description
1 polymer ?
#
loop_
_entity_poly.entity_id
_entity_poly.type
_entity_poly.pdbx_seq_one_letter_code
_entity_poly.pdbx_strand_id
1 'polypeptide(L)'
;AKLLSFRQNLIKCYLQLKCTNFSTIIDGADYINLPSEDAHDYIKELIMCVVFIQAEICLLTPQFFREILCPAVQTAFQKLMEFVTVLDDLSLSQTTQIVIDVSAFEESLQNYLSLESRTLLNAFRAGLLDKIDQTYSRSFHCKGFNCSKDALFQNALRNFRSSMRLAIASLNCDMGEKLDETSDI
;
A
#
# COMPACT_ATOMS: atom_id res chain seq x y z
N ALA A 1 -23.98 25.35 -36.91
CA ALA A 1 -24.86 24.98 -35.78
C ALA A 1 -24.75 23.50 -35.37
N LYS A 2 -25.11 22.53 -36.23
CA LYS A 2 -25.11 21.09 -35.87
C LYS A 2 -23.74 20.52 -35.44
N LEU A 3 -22.66 20.87 -36.15
CA LEU A 3 -21.31 20.42 -35.81
C LEU A 3 -20.81 20.96 -34.46
N LEU A 4 -21.14 22.23 -34.15
CA LEU A 4 -20.78 22.85 -32.86
C LEU A 4 -21.51 22.14 -31.70
N SER A 5 -22.81 21.90 -31.86
CA SER A 5 -23.62 21.16 -30.90
C SER A 5 -23.12 19.73 -30.70
N PHE A 6 -22.74 19.04 -31.78
CA PHE A 6 -22.14 17.71 -31.69
C PHE A 6 -20.82 17.72 -30.89
N ARG A 7 -19.91 18.67 -31.19
CA ARG A 7 -18.63 18.81 -30.45
C ARG A 7 -18.86 19.13 -28.98
N GLN A 8 -19.80 20.02 -28.66
CA GLN A 8 -20.18 20.34 -27.29
C GLN A 8 -20.74 19.12 -26.54
N ASN A 9 -21.61 18.34 -27.18
CA ASN A 9 -22.14 17.11 -26.59
C ASN A 9 -21.05 16.06 -26.38
N LEU A 10 -20.10 15.92 -27.32
CA LEU A 10 -18.99 14.98 -27.21
C LEU A 10 -18.06 15.36 -26.05
N ILE A 11 -17.72 16.64 -25.92
CA ILE A 11 -16.95 17.16 -24.77
C ILE A 11 -17.71 16.95 -23.47
N LYS A 12 -19.02 17.21 -23.43
CA LYS A 12 -19.85 16.99 -22.24
C LYS A 12 -19.88 15.52 -21.83
N CYS A 13 -20.08 14.60 -22.77
CA CYS A 13 -20.04 13.16 -22.49
C CYS A 13 -18.65 12.70 -22.02
N TYR A 14 -17.59 13.21 -22.64
CA TYR A 14 -16.21 12.90 -22.23
C TYR A 14 -15.93 13.38 -20.80
N LEU A 15 -16.31 14.61 -20.46
CA LEU A 15 -16.17 15.15 -19.11
C LEU A 15 -16.99 14.37 -18.10
N GLN A 16 -18.25 14.03 -18.41
CA GLN A 16 -19.08 13.22 -17.53
C GLN A 16 -18.47 11.84 -17.28
N LEU A 17 -17.97 11.17 -18.32
CA LEU A 17 -17.30 9.87 -18.18
C LEU A 17 -16.06 9.98 -17.29
N LYS A 18 -15.22 11.00 -17.49
CA LYS A 18 -14.02 11.23 -16.66
C LYS A 18 -14.38 11.58 -15.21
N CYS A 19 -15.40 12.42 -14.99
CA CYS A 19 -15.87 12.80 -13.65
C CYS A 19 -16.44 11.63 -12.86
N THR A 20 -17.19 10.72 -13.49
CA THR A 20 -17.72 9.53 -12.81
C THR A 20 -16.62 8.61 -12.30
N ASN A 21 -15.52 8.47 -13.04
CA ASN A 21 -14.38 7.65 -12.60
C ASN A 21 -13.61 8.28 -11.42
N PHE A 22 -13.68 9.61 -11.24
CA PHE A 22 -13.14 10.22 -10.02
C PHE A 22 -13.98 9.87 -8.79
N SER A 23 -15.31 9.68 -8.94
CA SER A 23 -16.14 9.19 -7.84
C SER A 23 -15.71 7.79 -7.38
N THR A 24 -15.40 6.88 -8.31
CA THR A 24 -14.89 5.54 -7.94
C THR A 24 -13.52 5.57 -7.28
N ILE A 25 -12.66 6.54 -7.62
CA ILE A 25 -11.39 6.75 -6.91
C ILE A 25 -11.64 7.23 -5.48
N ILE A 26 -12.57 8.17 -5.29
CA ILE A 26 -12.93 8.70 -3.97
C ILE A 26 -13.53 7.59 -3.10
N ASP A 27 -14.46 6.81 -3.65
CA ASP A 27 -15.08 5.68 -2.94
C ASP A 27 -14.05 4.59 -2.60
N GLY A 28 -13.12 4.30 -3.52
CA GLY A 28 -12.01 3.36 -3.29
C GLY A 28 -10.98 3.84 -2.26
N ALA A 29 -10.90 5.16 -2.04
CA ALA A 29 -10.03 5.79 -1.04
C ALA A 29 -10.69 5.99 0.33
N ASP A 30 -11.94 5.55 0.50
CA ASP A 30 -12.69 5.65 1.77
C ASP A 30 -12.38 4.46 2.71
N TYR A 31 -11.90 3.34 2.14
CA TYR A 31 -11.45 2.16 2.89
C TYR A 31 -12.47 1.61 3.92
N ILE A 32 -13.76 1.91 3.77
CA ILE A 32 -14.83 1.56 4.72
C ILE A 32 -15.07 0.03 4.80
N ASN A 33 -14.82 -0.69 3.70
CA ASN A 33 -15.16 -2.12 3.56
C ASN A 33 -13.95 -3.06 3.76
N LEU A 34 -12.91 -2.63 4.47
CA LEU A 34 -11.73 -3.47 4.70
C LEU A 34 -12.04 -4.67 5.62
N PRO A 35 -11.43 -5.85 5.37
CA PRO A 35 -11.65 -7.05 6.19
C PRO A 35 -11.10 -6.85 7.61
N SER A 36 -11.94 -7.03 8.64
CA SER A 36 -11.58 -6.67 10.02
C SER A 36 -10.91 -7.78 10.85
N GLU A 37 -10.79 -9.00 10.32
CA GLU A 37 -10.47 -10.18 11.13
C GLU A 37 -8.97 -10.57 11.12
N ASP A 38 -8.26 -10.31 10.01
CA ASP A 38 -6.84 -10.66 9.87
C ASP A 38 -6.02 -9.46 9.39
N ALA A 39 -4.93 -9.17 10.10
CA ALA A 39 -3.98 -8.13 9.75
C ALA A 39 -3.34 -8.36 8.38
N HIS A 40 -3.10 -9.62 8.00
CA HIS A 40 -2.52 -9.95 6.71
C HIS A 40 -3.44 -9.53 5.56
N ASP A 41 -4.71 -9.95 5.62
CA ASP A 41 -5.70 -9.64 4.59
C ASP A 41 -6.04 -8.14 4.58
N TYR A 42 -6.11 -7.51 5.75
CA TYR A 42 -6.33 -6.06 5.88
C TYR A 42 -5.22 -5.26 5.17
N ILE A 43 -3.95 -5.59 5.45
CA ILE A 43 -2.79 -4.91 4.84
C ILE A 43 -2.76 -5.14 3.32
N LYS A 44 -3.05 -6.37 2.88
CA LYS A 44 -3.09 -6.70 1.46
C LYS A 44 -4.17 -5.90 0.74
N GLU A 45 -5.37 -5.82 1.31
CA GLU A 45 -6.47 -5.07 0.72
C GLU A 45 -6.18 -3.56 0.67
N LEU A 46 -5.56 -3.01 1.72
CA LEU A 46 -5.06 -1.62 1.71
C LEU A 46 -4.14 -1.35 0.50
N ILE A 47 -3.18 -2.24 0.24
CA ILE A 47 -2.26 -2.10 -0.90
C ILE A 47 -3.04 -2.22 -2.22
N MET A 48 -3.98 -3.16 -2.32
CA MET A 48 -4.80 -3.35 -3.51
C MET A 48 -5.68 -2.13 -3.82
N CYS A 49 -6.26 -1.47 -2.81
CA CYS A 49 -6.99 -0.22 -2.96
C CYS A 49 -6.10 0.89 -3.52
N VAL A 50 -4.86 1.04 -3.03
CA VAL A 50 -3.91 2.02 -3.59
C VAL A 50 -3.55 1.68 -5.04
N VAL A 51 -3.35 0.39 -5.36
CA VAL A 51 -3.11 -0.05 -6.76
C VAL A 51 -4.31 0.26 -7.66
N PHE A 52 -5.53 0.09 -7.16
CA PHE A 52 -6.75 0.44 -7.89
C PHE A 52 -6.81 1.94 -8.18
N ILE A 53 -6.57 2.77 -7.16
CA ILE A 53 -6.51 4.24 -7.30
C ILE A 53 -5.45 4.61 -8.35
N GLN A 54 -4.25 4.02 -8.26
CA GLN A 54 -3.19 4.20 -9.24
C GLN A 54 -3.66 3.86 -10.67
N ALA A 55 -4.30 2.70 -10.87
CA ALA A 55 -4.71 2.24 -12.18
C ALA A 55 -5.73 3.19 -12.82
N GLU A 56 -6.68 3.69 -12.03
CA GLU A 56 -7.65 4.67 -12.51
C GLU A 56 -6.97 6.01 -12.84
N ILE A 57 -6.07 6.52 -12.00
CA ILE A 57 -5.38 7.80 -12.28
C ILE A 57 -4.50 7.70 -13.54
N CYS A 58 -3.81 6.58 -13.75
CA CYS A 58 -3.02 6.35 -14.96
C CYS A 58 -3.85 6.51 -16.25
N LEU A 59 -5.13 6.12 -16.22
CA LEU A 59 -6.05 6.21 -17.35
C LEU A 59 -6.75 7.58 -17.45
N LEU A 60 -6.95 8.25 -16.31
CA LEU A 60 -7.69 9.51 -16.25
C LEU A 60 -6.80 10.72 -16.43
N THR A 61 -5.75 10.83 -15.62
CA THR A 61 -4.95 12.04 -15.45
C THR A 61 -3.55 11.75 -14.86
N PRO A 62 -2.63 11.16 -15.64
CA PRO A 62 -1.29 10.80 -15.15
C PRO A 62 -0.48 12.01 -14.66
N GLN A 63 -0.81 13.25 -15.05
CA GLN A 63 -0.15 14.46 -14.57
C GLN A 63 -0.43 14.80 -13.10
N PHE A 64 -1.48 14.21 -12.48
CA PHE A 64 -1.81 14.42 -11.05
C PHE A 64 -1.49 13.18 -10.21
N PHE A 65 -0.63 12.31 -10.73
CA PHE A 65 -0.39 11.00 -10.15
C PHE A 65 0.14 11.07 -8.72
N ARG A 66 1.15 11.91 -8.46
CA ARG A 66 1.69 12.11 -7.11
C ARG A 66 0.72 12.85 -6.21
N GLU A 67 0.04 13.86 -6.74
CA GLU A 67 -0.91 14.71 -6.01
C GLU A 67 -2.09 13.92 -5.46
N ILE A 68 -2.49 12.84 -6.13
CA ILE A 68 -3.59 11.97 -5.70
C ILE A 68 -3.07 10.76 -4.90
N LEU A 69 -1.97 10.12 -5.33
CA LEU A 69 -1.46 8.94 -4.61
C LEU A 69 -0.85 9.25 -3.25
N CYS A 70 -0.15 10.38 -3.09
CA CYS A 70 0.44 10.72 -1.79
C CYS A 70 -0.64 10.85 -0.68
N PRO A 71 -1.75 11.60 -0.87
CA PRO A 71 -2.85 11.61 0.10
C PRO A 71 -3.55 10.25 0.28
N ALA A 72 -3.72 9.47 -0.79
CA ALA A 72 -4.34 8.15 -0.70
C ALA A 72 -3.49 7.17 0.13
N VAL A 73 -2.17 7.17 -0.07
CA VAL A 73 -1.21 6.39 0.72
C VAL A 73 -1.16 6.88 2.16
N GLN A 74 -1.24 8.18 2.40
CA GLN A 74 -1.29 8.72 3.76
C GLN A 74 -2.55 8.26 4.50
N THR A 75 -3.69 8.20 3.81
CA THR A 75 -4.95 7.68 4.36
C THR A 75 -4.85 6.18 4.65
N ALA A 76 -4.28 5.40 3.72
CA ALA A 76 -4.02 3.97 3.92
C ALA A 76 -3.10 3.72 5.12
N PHE A 77 -2.06 4.54 5.29
CA PHE A 77 -1.17 4.47 6.44
C PHE A 77 -1.90 4.78 7.76
N GLN A 78 -2.72 5.82 7.81
CA GLN A 78 -3.51 6.13 9.01
C GLN A 78 -4.44 4.97 9.37
N LYS A 79 -5.13 4.39 8.37
CA LYS A 79 -5.98 3.21 8.56
C LYS A 79 -5.21 1.98 9.01
N LEU A 80 -3.98 1.80 8.52
CA LEU A 80 -3.09 0.76 9.01
C LEU A 80 -2.78 0.95 10.49
N MET A 81 -2.36 2.15 10.88
CA MET A 81 -2.00 2.46 12.27
C MET A 81 -3.19 2.34 13.23
N GLU A 82 -4.37 2.83 12.84
CA GLU A 82 -5.62 2.64 13.59
C GLU A 82 -5.91 1.16 13.84
N PHE A 83 -5.70 0.31 12.85
CA PHE A 83 -5.95 -1.13 12.97
C PHE A 83 -4.89 -1.83 13.83
N VAL A 84 -3.59 -1.67 13.52
CA VAL A 84 -2.52 -2.45 14.17
C VAL A 84 -2.25 -2.05 15.61
N THR A 85 -2.61 -0.83 16.01
CA THR A 85 -2.43 -0.35 17.39
C THR A 85 -3.46 -0.92 18.37
N VAL A 86 -4.59 -1.41 17.87
CA VAL A 86 -5.67 -2.02 18.66
C VAL A 86 -5.48 -3.55 18.79
N LEU A 87 -4.50 -4.12 18.09
CA LEU A 87 -4.18 -5.54 18.17
C LEU A 87 -3.44 -5.87 19.47
N ASP A 88 -4.15 -6.52 20.40
CA ASP A 88 -3.61 -7.04 21.65
C ASP A 88 -3.55 -8.57 21.67
N ASP A 89 -2.81 -9.13 22.64
CA ASP A 89 -2.71 -10.58 22.91
C ASP A 89 -2.33 -11.48 21.72
N LEU A 90 -1.54 -10.94 20.80
CA LEU A 90 -1.06 -11.66 19.63
C LEU A 90 -0.12 -12.81 19.99
N SER A 91 -0.33 -13.97 19.37
CA SER A 91 0.64 -15.06 19.40
C SER A 91 1.97 -14.66 18.73
N LEU A 92 3.04 -15.42 19.00
CA LEU A 92 4.35 -15.18 18.40
C LEU A 92 4.32 -15.25 16.85
N SER A 93 3.54 -16.19 16.29
CA SER A 93 3.36 -16.32 14.85
C SER A 93 2.62 -15.13 14.26
N GLN A 94 1.53 -14.67 14.91
CA GLN A 94 0.77 -13.49 14.48
C GLN A 94 1.63 -12.21 14.56
N THR A 95 2.37 -12.04 15.65
CA THR A 95 3.29 -10.89 15.82
C THR A 95 4.34 -10.87 14.71
N THR A 96 4.93 -12.02 14.40
CA THR A 96 5.93 -12.14 13.32
C THR A 96 5.30 -11.82 11.96
N GLN A 97 4.10 -12.33 11.70
CA GLN A 97 3.37 -12.11 10.45
C GLN A 97 3.03 -10.63 10.27
N ILE A 98 2.57 -9.94 11.32
CA ILE A 98 2.31 -8.49 11.28
C ILE A 98 3.58 -7.70 10.97
N VAL A 99 4.73 -8.06 11.56
CA VAL A 99 6.00 -7.40 11.24
C VAL A 99 6.37 -7.60 9.76
N ILE A 100 6.12 -8.79 9.20
CA ILE A 100 6.33 -9.07 7.77
C ILE A 100 5.41 -8.22 6.91
N ASP A 101 4.11 -8.22 7.19
CA ASP A 101 3.10 -7.54 6.38
C ASP A 101 3.26 -6.02 6.43
N VAL A 102 3.55 -5.46 7.60
CA VAL A 102 3.85 -4.02 7.75
C VAL A 102 5.13 -3.63 7.00
N SER A 103 6.15 -4.49 7.03
CA SER A 103 7.37 -4.25 6.24
C SER A 103 7.08 -4.30 4.74
N ALA A 104 6.20 -5.20 4.32
CA ALA A 104 5.80 -5.31 2.92
C ALA A 104 4.93 -4.13 2.47
N PHE A 105 4.06 -3.61 3.34
CA PHE A 105 3.33 -2.35 3.13
C PHE A 105 4.29 -1.16 2.93
N GLU A 106 5.27 -0.99 3.83
CA GLU A 106 6.27 0.07 3.71
C GLU A 106 7.01 -0.02 2.37
N GLU A 107 7.49 -1.21 2.01
CA GLU A 107 8.25 -1.42 0.78
C GLU A 107 7.40 -1.18 -0.47
N SER A 108 6.13 -1.59 -0.46
CA SER A 108 5.23 -1.43 -1.61
C SER A 108 4.91 0.04 -1.90
N LEU A 109 4.86 0.88 -0.86
CA LEU A 109 4.40 2.27 -0.94
C LEU A 109 5.50 3.30 -0.65
N GLN A 110 6.77 2.85 -0.57
CA GLN A 110 7.91 3.66 -0.13
C GLN A 110 8.10 4.98 -0.90
N ASN A 111 7.70 5.04 -2.18
CA ASN A 111 7.85 6.23 -3.02
C ASN A 111 6.88 7.36 -2.66
N TYR A 112 5.81 7.03 -1.93
CA TYR A 112 4.72 7.94 -1.57
C TYR A 112 4.60 8.14 -0.06
N LEU A 113 5.24 7.27 0.74
CA LEU A 113 5.30 7.43 2.18
C LEU A 113 6.20 8.59 2.59
N SER A 114 5.72 9.42 3.51
CA SER A 114 6.52 10.47 4.13
C SER A 114 7.59 9.87 5.06
N LEU A 115 8.65 10.64 5.32
CA LEU A 115 9.67 10.26 6.29
C LEU A 115 9.08 10.02 7.69
N GLU A 116 8.08 10.82 8.07
CA GLU A 116 7.35 10.68 9.33
C GLU A 116 6.64 9.32 9.41
N SER A 117 5.85 8.96 8.39
CA SER A 117 5.13 7.68 8.34
C SER A 117 6.09 6.50 8.41
N ARG A 118 7.23 6.56 7.71
CA ARG A 118 8.28 5.52 7.80
C ARG A 118 8.89 5.41 9.19
N THR A 119 9.11 6.54 9.86
CA THR A 119 9.64 6.57 11.23
C THR A 119 8.65 5.93 12.22
N LEU A 120 7.36 6.19 12.05
CA LEU A 120 6.30 5.58 12.86
C LEU A 120 6.21 4.05 12.64
N LEU A 121 6.28 3.57 11.39
CA LEU A 121 6.34 2.15 11.10
C LEU A 121 7.59 1.47 11.70
N ASN A 122 8.73 2.15 11.69
CA ASN A 122 9.95 1.67 12.33
C ASN A 122 9.79 1.54 13.84
N ALA A 123 9.23 2.54 14.51
CA ALA A 123 8.97 2.51 15.94
C ALA A 123 7.98 1.39 16.31
N PHE A 124 6.91 1.23 15.54
CA PHE A 124 5.94 0.16 15.72
C PHE A 124 6.59 -1.23 15.61
N ARG A 125 7.36 -1.47 14.53
CA ARG A 125 8.07 -2.75 14.35
C ARG A 125 9.08 -3.03 15.46
N ALA A 126 9.82 -2.01 15.91
CA ALA A 126 10.76 -2.17 17.02
C ALA A 126 10.05 -2.69 18.28
N GLY A 127 8.89 -2.14 18.62
CA GLY A 127 8.09 -2.61 19.76
C GLY A 127 7.60 -4.05 19.64
N LEU A 128 7.30 -4.53 18.42
CA LEU A 128 6.93 -5.93 18.19
C LEU A 128 8.15 -6.87 18.20
N LEU A 129 9.28 -6.44 17.67
CA LEU A 129 10.53 -7.20 17.69
C LEU A 129 11.02 -7.42 19.14
N ASP A 130 10.87 -6.43 20.01
CA ASP A 130 11.15 -6.59 21.44
C ASP A 130 10.30 -7.70 22.08
N LYS A 131 9.00 -7.77 21.74
CA LYS A 131 8.10 -8.84 22.21
C LYS A 131 8.52 -10.21 21.69
N ILE A 132 8.93 -10.28 20.42
CA ILE A 132 9.45 -11.51 19.79
C ILE A 132 10.71 -11.98 20.54
N ASP A 133 11.69 -11.10 20.76
CA ASP A 133 12.96 -11.45 21.38
C ASP A 133 12.83 -11.84 22.85
N GLN A 134 11.95 -11.19 23.62
CA GLN A 134 11.64 -11.58 25.00
C GLN A 134 10.97 -12.95 25.07
N THR A 135 10.07 -13.26 24.15
CA THR A 135 9.35 -14.54 24.09
C THR A 135 10.29 -15.70 23.74
N TYR A 136 11.20 -15.50 22.78
CA TYR A 136 12.23 -16.49 22.44
C TYR A 136 13.21 -16.71 23.60
N SER A 137 13.68 -15.65 24.25
CA SER A 137 14.58 -15.73 25.40
C SER A 137 14.03 -16.58 26.56
N ARG A 138 12.70 -16.64 26.74
CA ARG A 138 12.03 -17.53 27.71
C ARG A 138 11.89 -18.97 27.23
N SER A 139 11.73 -19.20 25.92
CA SER A 139 11.57 -20.54 25.34
C SER A 139 12.89 -21.31 25.17
N PHE A 140 14.04 -20.63 25.09
CA PHE A 140 15.34 -21.26 24.85
C PHE A 140 15.98 -21.96 26.06
N HIS A 141 15.24 -22.16 27.16
CA HIS A 141 15.60 -23.20 28.12
C HIS A 141 15.30 -24.62 27.62
N CYS A 142 14.72 -24.79 26.42
CA CYS A 142 14.54 -26.10 25.79
C CYS A 142 14.84 -26.09 24.28
N LYS A 143 15.92 -26.79 23.92
CA LYS A 143 16.28 -27.40 22.63
C LYS A 143 16.68 -26.48 21.47
N GLY A 144 17.96 -26.60 21.11
CA GLY A 144 18.57 -25.99 19.94
C GLY A 144 18.04 -26.57 18.63
N PHE A 145 17.59 -25.68 17.75
CA PHE A 145 17.54 -25.84 16.31
C PHE A 145 17.70 -24.44 15.71
N ASN A 146 18.90 -24.12 15.22
CA ASN A 146 19.22 -22.83 14.60
C ASN A 146 18.68 -22.80 13.17
N CYS A 147 17.41 -22.44 13.00
CA CYS A 147 16.98 -21.77 11.77
C CYS A 147 17.01 -20.27 12.09
N SER A 148 17.91 -19.51 11.46
CA SER A 148 18.06 -18.08 11.74
C SER A 148 16.71 -17.37 11.55
N LYS A 149 16.28 -16.59 12.54
CA LYS A 149 15.05 -15.78 12.49
C LYS A 149 14.97 -14.96 11.20
N ASP A 150 16.12 -14.49 10.72
CA ASP A 150 16.27 -13.77 9.46
C ASP A 150 15.86 -14.60 8.26
N ALA A 151 16.16 -15.90 8.22
CA ALA A 151 15.83 -16.75 7.08
C ALA A 151 14.32 -16.95 6.90
N LEU A 152 13.58 -17.11 8.00
CA LEU A 152 12.11 -17.24 7.96
C LEU A 152 11.46 -15.92 7.56
N PHE A 153 11.91 -14.82 8.16
CA PHE A 153 11.44 -13.47 7.82
C PHE A 153 11.70 -13.14 6.34
N GLN A 154 12.92 -13.36 5.86
CA GLN A 154 13.30 -13.11 4.46
C GLN A 154 12.54 -14.02 3.49
N ASN A 155 12.27 -15.27 3.86
CA ASN A 155 11.47 -16.17 3.04
C ASN A 155 10.00 -15.74 2.96
N ALA A 156 9.41 -15.31 4.09
CA ALA A 156 8.03 -14.82 4.11
C ALA A 156 7.88 -13.49 3.35
N LEU A 157 8.81 -12.55 3.50
CA LEU A 157 8.87 -11.34 2.67
C LEU A 157 9.01 -11.68 1.19
N ARG A 158 9.86 -12.64 0.85
CA ARG A 158 10.01 -13.11 -0.54
C ARG A 158 8.70 -13.70 -1.07
N ASN A 159 7.97 -14.46 -0.25
CA ASN A 159 6.67 -15.02 -0.62
C ASN A 159 5.63 -13.92 -0.83
N PHE A 160 5.55 -12.93 0.06
CA PHE A 160 4.68 -11.76 -0.12
C PHE A 160 5.03 -11.02 -1.42
N ARG A 161 6.30 -10.68 -1.63
CA ARG A 161 6.78 -10.05 -2.86
C ARG A 161 6.41 -10.85 -4.10
N SER A 162 6.46 -12.19 -4.01
CA SER A 162 6.09 -13.05 -5.14
C SER A 162 4.59 -12.99 -5.44
N SER A 163 3.73 -12.93 -4.41
CA SER A 163 2.28 -12.87 -4.61
C SER A 163 1.79 -11.49 -5.05
N MET A 164 2.45 -10.42 -4.56
CA MET A 164 2.12 -9.03 -4.86
C MET A 164 3.02 -8.41 -5.95
N ARG A 165 3.81 -9.22 -6.67
CA ARG A 165 4.85 -8.73 -7.59
C ARG A 165 4.33 -7.70 -8.59
N LEU A 166 3.16 -7.96 -9.18
CA LEU A 166 2.58 -7.07 -10.19
C LEU A 166 2.08 -5.75 -9.58
N ALA A 167 1.46 -5.81 -8.40
CA ALA A 167 1.02 -4.64 -7.64
C ALA A 167 2.23 -3.75 -7.25
N ILE A 168 3.27 -4.36 -6.69
CA ILE A 168 4.50 -3.66 -6.27
C ILE A 168 5.21 -3.06 -7.49
N ALA A 169 5.34 -3.81 -8.59
CA ALA A 169 5.96 -3.30 -9.80
C ALA A 169 5.18 -2.11 -10.38
N SER A 170 3.84 -2.18 -10.35
CA SER A 170 2.97 -1.08 -10.77
C SER A 170 3.23 0.16 -9.90
N LEU A 171 3.18 0.05 -8.57
CA LEU A 171 3.40 1.17 -7.63
C LEU A 171 4.79 1.80 -7.73
N ASN A 172 5.77 1.05 -8.20
CA ASN A 172 7.14 1.55 -8.41
C ASN A 172 7.41 2.04 -9.84
N CYS A 173 6.45 1.98 -10.76
CA CYS A 173 6.60 2.59 -12.07
C CYS A 173 6.53 4.12 -11.94
N ASP A 174 7.69 4.77 -12.08
CA ASP A 174 7.76 6.23 -12.14
C ASP A 174 7.22 6.72 -13.48
N MET A 175 6.00 7.24 -13.47
CA MET A 175 5.34 7.82 -14.65
C MET A 175 5.76 9.29 -14.86
N GLY A 176 6.59 9.85 -13.97
CA GLY A 176 6.98 11.27 -13.96
C GLY A 176 8.12 11.66 -14.91
N GLU A 177 8.99 10.73 -15.34
CA GLU A 177 10.18 11.09 -16.11
C GLU A 177 10.03 11.03 -17.64
N LYS A 178 8.91 10.54 -18.18
CA LYS A 178 8.77 10.29 -19.63
C LYS A 178 8.15 11.43 -20.45
N LEU A 179 7.92 12.60 -19.87
CA LEU A 179 7.30 13.73 -20.60
C LEU A 179 8.29 14.79 -21.12
N ASP A 180 9.61 14.62 -20.91
CA ASP A 180 10.61 15.64 -21.31
C ASP A 180 11.43 15.30 -22.57
N GLU A 181 11.14 14.19 -23.27
CA GLU A 181 11.83 13.84 -24.52
C GLU A 181 10.89 13.82 -25.73
N THR A 182 10.26 14.95 -26.05
CA THR A 182 9.95 15.36 -27.44
C THR A 182 9.54 16.83 -27.47
N SER A 183 10.51 17.74 -27.32
CA SER A 183 10.36 19.11 -27.81
C SER A 183 11.62 19.54 -28.58
N ASP A 184 11.92 18.80 -29.64
CA ASP A 184 12.76 19.27 -30.74
C ASP A 184 11.99 19.05 -32.04
N ILE A 185 11.07 19.98 -32.35
CA ILE A 185 10.68 20.39 -33.71
C ILE A 185 10.38 21.90 -33.69
#